data_AF-A0A8K0M1H8-F1
#
_entry.id   AF-A0A8K0M1H8-F1
#
_cell.length_a   1.000
_cell.length_b   1.000
_cell.length_c   1.000
_cell.angle_alpha   90.00
_cell.angle_beta   90.00
_cell.angle_gamma   90.00
#
_symmetry.space_group_name_H-M   'P 1'
#
loop_
_entity.id
_entity.type
_entity.pdbx_description
1 polymer ?
#
loop_
_entity_poly.entity_id
_entity_poly.type
_entity_poly.pdbx_seq_one_letter_code
_entity_poly.pdbx_strand_id
1 'polypeptide(L)'
;MAPKRSSTTVSGYRQLSPNLLHRLATVLGYLLESGEACETPYIRYILGQWPGEGTLDEYVRLVVNIIEYFIHGEDSQSTKGLNLRRKTSTIKQCIDGLVDDLTQPYFRHLLPDDGTRRRVVVDTVLLILGSWTLMQSYFIPQRGEPRRILLAYCWNNDKEYLETSGLEETLTGLLTKSGLLPNPSENVNPEHISKGSLIMKVTGDESALSSSRSALHPSLGSVESLEIAATTLNAFKLGNLGAVRILWTNNLSRHMLLSNHAKKFYLELFAIPSALQDGPDSALKYTGISSDLMDEICQSYANLFNPKVSRRSHTYLGRLFGAKFWCWCLPCSSRRLMNNQLRKLKSNSPVPGDIKLTDSTRPKFDPALKDLMSKNARGWDQTEFEYLWPRIVILDAHLSGSKPWSFWVIFRDRRDSVQFWTFLFGTIILFLTFVQVFLGIAQVASGFL
;
A
#
# COMPACT_ATOMS: atom_id res chain seq x y z
N MET A 1 -14.04 25.93 -10.63
CA MET A 1 -13.35 25.46 -11.85
C MET A 1 -11.93 25.10 -11.48
N ALA A 2 -11.55 23.82 -11.48
CA ALA A 2 -10.15 23.45 -11.30
C ALA A 2 -9.38 23.85 -12.56
N PRO A 3 -8.23 24.54 -12.46
CA PRO A 3 -7.43 24.90 -13.63
C PRO A 3 -7.08 23.62 -14.38
N LYS A 4 -7.41 23.59 -15.68
CA LYS A 4 -7.06 22.52 -16.59
C LYS A 4 -5.53 22.51 -16.64
N ARG A 5 -4.87 21.58 -15.91
CA ARG A 5 -3.41 21.41 -15.98
C ARG A 5 -3.08 21.23 -17.46
N SER A 6 -2.44 22.23 -18.06
CA SER A 6 -1.86 22.09 -19.39
C SER A 6 -0.96 20.87 -19.31
N SER A 7 -1.25 19.88 -20.16
CA SER A 7 -0.33 18.77 -20.40
C SER A 7 0.86 19.36 -21.12
N THR A 8 1.74 20.01 -20.37
CA THR A 8 3.05 20.39 -20.83
C THR A 8 3.73 19.07 -21.12
N THR A 9 3.77 18.70 -22.39
CA THR A 9 4.65 17.64 -22.87
C THR A 9 6.05 18.22 -22.72
N VAL A 10 6.59 18.10 -21.50
CA VAL A 10 7.93 18.54 -21.14
C VAL A 10 8.91 17.62 -21.84
N SER A 11 9.10 17.86 -23.14
CA SER A 11 10.22 17.40 -23.96
C SER A 11 11.57 17.96 -23.46
N GLY A 12 11.54 18.79 -22.42
CA GLY A 12 12.67 19.45 -21.81
C GLY A 12 12.87 19.03 -20.36
N TYR A 13 12.90 17.73 -20.06
CA TYR A 13 13.78 17.29 -18.98
C TYR A 13 15.20 17.65 -19.41
N ARG A 14 15.62 18.89 -19.13
CA ARG A 14 17.05 19.17 -18.97
C ARG A 14 17.52 18.11 -17.97
N GLN A 15 18.52 17.33 -18.38
CA GLN A 15 19.06 16.25 -17.57
C GLN A 15 19.29 16.80 -16.15
N LEU A 16 18.58 16.23 -15.18
CA LEU A 16 18.82 16.47 -13.77
C LEU A 16 20.32 16.33 -13.53
N SER A 17 20.93 17.30 -12.86
CA SER A 17 22.38 17.26 -12.62
C SER A 17 22.78 15.91 -12.00
N PRO A 18 23.72 15.14 -12.59
CA PRO A 18 24.12 13.83 -12.06
C PRO A 18 24.57 13.88 -10.60
N ASN A 19 25.25 14.96 -10.21
CA ASN A 19 25.70 15.18 -8.83
C ASN A 19 24.53 15.33 -7.86
N LEU A 20 23.44 15.95 -8.32
CA LEU A 20 22.27 16.17 -7.50
C LEU A 20 21.43 14.90 -7.36
N LEU A 21 21.33 14.11 -8.42
CA LEU A 21 20.72 12.79 -8.40
C LEU A 21 21.49 11.84 -7.47
N HIS A 22 22.82 11.88 -7.54
CA HIS A 22 23.69 11.13 -6.64
C HIS A 22 23.45 11.57 -5.19
N ARG A 23 23.46 12.88 -4.89
CA ARG A 23 23.20 13.38 -3.54
C ARG A 23 21.80 12.99 -3.03
N LEU A 24 20.77 13.03 -3.87
CA LEU A 24 19.43 12.55 -3.50
C LEU A 24 19.47 11.06 -3.15
N ALA A 25 20.11 10.23 -3.96
CA ALA A 25 20.24 8.80 -3.70
C ALA A 25 21.00 8.54 -2.38
N THR A 26 22.11 9.23 -2.14
CA THR A 26 22.87 9.14 -0.89
C THR A 26 22.03 9.51 0.33
N VAL A 27 21.31 10.64 0.26
CA VAL A 27 20.46 11.12 1.36
C VAL A 27 19.26 10.21 1.62
N LEU A 28 18.82 9.43 0.63
CA LEU A 28 17.81 8.39 0.80
C LEU A 28 18.38 7.06 1.36
N GLY A 29 19.71 6.92 1.47
CA GLY A 29 20.38 5.73 1.98
C GLY A 29 20.83 4.74 0.89
N TYR A 30 20.78 5.11 -0.39
CA TYR A 30 21.25 4.26 -1.48
C TYR A 30 22.78 4.33 -1.62
N LEU A 31 23.45 3.18 -1.50
CA LEU A 31 24.88 3.03 -1.80
C LEU A 31 25.07 2.96 -3.33
N LEU A 32 25.64 4.01 -3.93
CA LEU A 32 25.89 4.12 -5.37
C LEU A 32 27.18 3.41 -5.82
N GLU A 33 27.49 2.24 -5.26
CA GLU A 33 28.72 1.50 -5.64
C GLU A 33 28.64 0.90 -7.06
N SER A 34 27.45 0.86 -7.66
CA SER A 34 27.26 0.49 -9.06
C SER A 34 26.38 1.53 -9.77
N GLY A 35 26.74 1.91 -11.00
CA GLY A 35 26.04 2.95 -11.79
C GLY A 35 24.55 2.72 -12.09
N GLU A 36 23.91 1.71 -11.49
CA GLU A 36 22.48 1.39 -11.62
C GLU A 36 21.56 2.17 -10.66
N ALA A 37 22.12 2.85 -9.63
CA ALA A 37 21.31 3.52 -8.61
C ALA A 37 20.48 4.72 -9.10
N CYS A 38 20.74 5.26 -10.31
CA CYS A 38 19.94 6.33 -10.92
C CYS A 38 18.54 5.87 -11.39
N GLU A 39 18.24 4.58 -11.33
CA GLU A 39 16.98 4.00 -11.82
C GLU A 39 16.05 3.45 -10.75
N THR A 40 16.30 3.72 -9.46
CA THR A 40 15.42 3.17 -8.42
C THR A 40 14.00 3.73 -8.57
N PRO A 41 12.97 2.87 -8.51
CA PRO A 41 11.57 3.28 -8.58
C PRO A 41 11.21 4.36 -7.57
N TYR A 42 11.87 4.37 -6.41
CA TYR A 42 11.63 5.34 -5.35
C TYR A 42 12.10 6.75 -5.71
N ILE A 43 13.32 6.89 -6.26
CA ILE A 43 13.79 8.18 -6.77
C ILE A 43 12.86 8.68 -7.88
N ARG A 44 12.49 7.81 -8.82
CA ARG A 44 11.53 8.14 -9.88
C ARG A 44 10.16 8.57 -9.34
N TYR A 45 9.74 8.01 -8.21
CA TYR A 45 8.52 8.41 -7.52
C TYR A 45 8.66 9.83 -6.95
N ILE A 46 9.74 10.14 -6.22
CA ILE A 46 10.00 11.48 -5.66
C ILE A 46 10.08 12.53 -6.76
N LEU A 47 10.85 12.26 -7.83
CA LEU A 47 10.97 13.17 -8.98
C LEU A 47 9.63 13.37 -9.69
N GLY A 48 8.78 12.34 -9.71
CA GLY A 48 7.42 12.41 -10.25
C GLY A 48 6.46 13.28 -9.44
N GLN A 49 6.83 13.68 -8.21
CA GLN A 49 6.01 14.56 -7.37
C GLN A 49 6.31 16.05 -7.54
N TRP A 50 7.24 16.42 -8.43
CA TRP A 50 7.53 17.83 -8.72
C TRP A 50 6.25 18.54 -9.19
N PRO A 51 5.80 19.62 -8.52
CA PRO A 51 4.53 20.27 -8.83
C PRO A 51 4.57 21.12 -10.12
N GLY A 52 5.75 21.32 -10.71
CA GLY A 52 5.94 22.09 -11.95
C GLY A 52 6.39 23.54 -11.74
N GLU A 53 6.58 23.98 -10.50
CA GLU A 53 7.13 25.30 -10.16
C GLU A 53 8.66 25.26 -10.08
N GLY A 54 9.33 26.31 -10.54
CA GLY A 54 10.81 26.38 -10.60
C GLY A 54 11.43 25.38 -11.57
N THR A 55 12.71 25.07 -11.38
CA THR A 55 13.41 23.99 -12.12
C THR A 55 13.41 22.69 -11.30
N LEU A 56 13.49 21.55 -11.99
CA LEU A 56 13.60 20.24 -11.32
C LEU A 56 14.84 20.15 -10.42
N ASP A 57 15.96 20.73 -10.85
CA ASP A 57 17.19 20.85 -10.07
C ASP A 57 16.96 21.61 -8.75
N GLU A 58 16.21 22.71 -8.76
CA GLU A 58 15.88 23.46 -7.54
C GLU A 58 14.96 22.67 -6.62
N TYR A 59 13.97 21.95 -7.18
CA TYR A 59 13.10 21.06 -6.41
C TYR A 59 13.90 19.95 -5.72
N VAL A 60 14.79 19.26 -6.45
CA VAL A 60 15.58 18.17 -5.88
C VAL A 60 16.57 18.68 -4.83
N ARG A 61 17.18 19.85 -5.02
CA ARG A 61 17.99 20.49 -3.96
C ARG A 61 17.16 20.76 -2.71
N LEU A 62 15.93 21.26 -2.87
CA LEU A 62 15.02 21.49 -1.75
C LEU A 62 14.66 20.18 -1.03
N VAL A 63 14.34 19.11 -1.78
CA VAL A 63 14.07 17.78 -1.22
C VAL A 63 15.25 17.30 -0.37
N VAL A 64 16.45 17.35 -0.94
CA VAL A 64 17.69 16.94 -0.26
C VAL A 64 17.89 17.73 1.04
N ASN A 65 17.80 19.07 0.96
CA ASN A 65 18.01 19.92 2.13
C ASN A 65 16.97 19.68 3.23
N ILE A 66 15.71 19.42 2.88
CA ILE A 66 14.66 19.10 3.86
C ILE A 66 14.93 17.75 4.52
N ILE A 67 15.31 16.72 3.76
CA ILE A 67 15.62 15.40 4.34
C ILE A 67 16.84 15.50 5.27
N GLU A 68 17.92 16.15 4.83
CA GLU A 68 19.12 16.38 5.64
C GLU A 68 18.79 17.16 6.94
N TYR A 69 17.88 18.14 6.89
CA TYR A 69 17.43 18.88 8.07
C TYR A 69 16.83 17.96 9.15
N PHE A 70 16.05 16.94 8.75
CA PHE A 70 15.47 15.99 9.70
C PHE A 70 16.47 14.92 10.14
N ILE A 71 17.34 14.42 9.25
CA ILE A 71 18.38 13.45 9.60
C ILE A 71 19.36 14.05 10.63
N HIS A 72 19.93 15.23 10.36
CA HIS A 72 20.94 15.84 11.25
C HIS A 72 20.37 16.38 12.57
N GLY A 73 19.04 16.63 12.61
CA GLY A 73 18.35 17.04 13.83
C GLY A 73 18.37 15.97 14.93
N GLU A 74 18.50 14.69 14.57
CA GLU A 74 18.52 13.57 15.52
C GLU A 74 19.96 13.22 15.98
N ASP A 75 20.95 13.24 15.09
CA ASP A 75 22.32 12.75 15.36
C ASP A 75 23.16 13.67 16.26
N SER A 76 22.86 14.97 16.31
CA SER A 76 23.65 15.98 17.04
C SER A 76 23.65 15.81 18.57
N GLN A 77 23.06 14.75 19.11
CA GLN A 77 22.72 14.58 20.53
C GLN A 77 23.53 13.51 21.27
N SER A 78 24.38 12.72 20.60
CA SER A 78 24.93 11.49 21.20
C SER A 78 26.20 11.67 22.06
N THR A 79 26.99 12.76 21.96
CA THR A 79 28.41 12.66 22.41
C THR A 79 28.83 13.32 23.74
N LYS A 80 28.09 14.20 24.43
CA LYS A 80 28.63 14.83 25.67
C LYS A 80 27.59 15.17 26.77
N GLY A 81 27.34 14.21 27.66
CA GLY A 81 27.41 14.35 29.13
C GLY A 81 26.64 15.41 29.94
N LEU A 82 25.87 16.34 29.35
CA LEU A 82 25.15 17.37 30.10
C LEU A 82 23.67 17.41 29.68
N ASN A 83 22.78 17.41 30.69
CA ASN A 83 21.30 17.36 30.58
C ASN A 83 20.66 18.63 29.93
N LEU A 84 21.31 19.25 28.94
CA LEU A 84 20.71 20.34 28.18
C LEU A 84 19.51 19.81 27.38
N ARG A 85 18.36 20.40 27.67
CA ARG A 85 17.05 20.14 27.06
C ARG A 85 17.19 20.00 25.54
N ARG A 86 16.99 18.77 25.06
CA ARG A 86 17.06 18.36 23.64
C ARG A 86 16.14 19.27 22.81
N LYS A 87 16.68 19.94 21.78
CA LYS A 87 15.87 20.67 20.81
C LYS A 87 15.68 19.77 19.59
N THR A 88 14.52 19.14 19.48
CA THR A 88 14.14 18.37 18.29
C THR A 88 13.71 19.31 17.17
N SER A 89 14.12 18.99 15.94
CA SER A 89 13.71 19.71 14.74
C SER A 89 12.22 19.44 14.47
N THR A 90 11.40 20.50 14.51
CA THR A 90 9.95 20.40 14.25
C THR A 90 9.63 20.78 12.81
N ILE A 91 8.49 20.32 12.29
CA ILE A 91 8.06 20.66 10.92
C ILE A 91 7.87 22.17 10.77
N LYS A 92 7.31 22.82 11.78
CA LYS A 92 7.13 24.27 11.86
C LYS A 92 8.45 25.01 11.77
N GLN A 93 9.50 24.58 12.49
CA GLN A 93 10.82 25.22 12.42
C GLN A 93 11.43 25.13 11.02
N CYS A 94 11.27 23.99 10.34
CA CYS A 94 11.69 23.83 8.94
C CYS A 94 10.96 24.81 8.02
N ILE A 95 9.63 24.88 8.15
CA ILE A 95 8.78 25.77 7.36
C ILE A 95 9.15 27.23 7.61
N ASP A 96 9.24 27.64 8.87
CA ASP A 96 9.54 29.03 9.25
C ASP A 96 10.91 29.44 8.70
N GLY A 97 11.93 28.58 8.80
CA GLY A 97 13.24 28.84 8.21
C GLY A 97 13.23 29.00 6.69
N LEU A 98 12.42 28.21 5.97
CA LEU A 98 12.28 28.33 4.51
C LEU A 98 11.43 29.55 4.09
N VAL A 99 10.46 29.95 4.93
CA VAL A 99 9.70 31.19 4.73
C VAL A 99 10.62 32.40 4.85
N ASP A 100 11.48 32.42 5.86
CA ASP A 100 12.41 33.53 6.12
C ASP A 100 13.61 33.55 5.14
N ASP A 101 13.98 32.40 4.57
CA ASP A 101 15.07 32.30 3.60
C ASP A 101 14.67 32.78 2.18
N LEU A 102 14.87 34.08 1.93
CA LEU A 102 14.65 34.70 0.61
C LEU A 102 15.64 34.24 -0.46
N THR A 103 16.72 33.56 -0.08
CA THR A 103 17.76 33.09 -1.01
C THR A 103 17.45 31.73 -1.61
N GLN A 104 16.52 30.97 -1.01
CA GLN A 104 16.10 29.65 -1.47
C GLN A 104 15.63 29.68 -2.94
N PRO A 105 16.39 29.11 -3.91
CA PRO A 105 16.10 29.27 -5.33
C PRO A 105 14.70 28.83 -5.75
N TYR A 106 14.20 27.74 -5.16
CA TYR A 106 12.89 27.18 -5.50
C TYR A 106 11.73 28.16 -5.20
N PHE A 107 11.84 28.97 -4.14
CA PHE A 107 10.82 29.94 -3.72
C PHE A 107 11.15 31.38 -4.12
N ARG A 108 12.19 31.61 -4.94
CA ARG A 108 12.66 32.96 -5.30
C ARG A 108 11.62 33.82 -6.02
N HIS A 109 10.67 33.17 -6.67
CA HIS A 109 9.58 33.84 -7.40
C HIS A 109 8.44 34.34 -6.49
N LEU A 110 8.45 33.99 -5.19
CA LEU A 110 7.42 34.36 -4.23
C LEU A 110 7.82 35.57 -3.40
N LEU A 111 6.94 36.57 -3.33
CA LEU A 111 7.13 37.77 -2.51
C LEU A 111 6.97 37.46 -1.02
N PRO A 112 7.73 38.12 -0.12
CA PRO A 112 7.73 37.82 1.32
C PRO A 112 6.41 38.18 2.05
N ASP A 113 5.69 39.19 1.62
CA ASP A 113 4.66 39.85 2.44
C ASP A 113 3.21 39.34 2.23
N ASP A 114 2.99 38.40 1.31
CA ASP A 114 1.62 38.08 0.85
C ASP A 114 0.93 36.96 1.65
N GLY A 115 1.60 36.32 2.62
CA GLY A 115 1.12 35.07 3.26
C GLY A 115 1.05 33.86 2.29
N THR A 116 0.93 34.12 0.99
CA THR A 116 1.04 33.18 -0.12
C THR A 116 2.35 32.41 -0.07
N ARG A 117 3.48 33.08 0.23
CA ARG A 117 4.79 32.41 0.39
C ARG A 117 4.72 31.33 1.45
N ARG A 118 4.23 31.64 2.66
CA ARG A 118 4.07 30.66 3.73
C ARG A 118 3.20 29.49 3.29
N ARG A 119 2.06 29.75 2.64
CA ARG A 119 1.15 28.68 2.17
C ARG A 119 1.85 27.75 1.15
N VAL A 120 2.54 28.31 0.16
CA VAL A 120 3.27 27.52 -0.85
C VAL A 120 4.43 26.73 -0.23
N VAL A 121 5.16 27.32 0.73
CA VAL A 121 6.23 26.63 1.47
C VAL A 121 5.64 25.48 2.29
N VAL A 122 4.56 25.70 3.05
CA VAL A 122 3.87 24.64 3.83
C VAL A 122 3.44 23.50 2.90
N ASP A 123 2.77 23.82 1.79
CA ASP A 123 2.29 22.83 0.83
C ASP A 123 3.45 22.01 0.22
N THR A 124 4.55 22.69 -0.14
CA THR A 124 5.73 22.06 -0.73
C THR A 124 6.48 21.20 0.27
N VAL A 125 6.71 21.68 1.49
CA VAL A 125 7.38 20.91 2.54
C VAL A 125 6.58 19.65 2.86
N LEU A 126 5.26 19.77 3.05
CA LEU A 126 4.41 18.61 3.35
C LEU A 126 4.29 17.64 2.17
N LEU A 127 4.29 18.13 0.92
CA LEU A 127 4.42 17.30 -0.28
C LEU A 127 5.72 16.47 -0.26
N ILE A 128 6.85 17.11 0.06
CA ILE A 128 8.15 16.46 0.14
C ILE A 128 8.18 15.43 1.26
N LEU A 129 7.72 15.80 2.47
CA LEU A 129 7.64 14.89 3.61
C LEU A 129 6.71 13.70 3.33
N GLY A 130 5.55 13.95 2.71
CA GLY A 130 4.66 12.88 2.28
C GLY A 130 5.26 11.98 1.20
N SER A 131 6.11 12.52 0.33
CA SER A 131 6.81 11.72 -0.68
C SER A 131 7.93 10.89 -0.06
N TRP A 132 8.71 11.48 0.84
CA TRP A 132 9.78 10.80 1.57
C TRP A 132 9.25 9.71 2.52
N THR A 133 8.07 9.91 3.10
CA THR A 133 7.44 8.91 3.98
C THR A 133 6.56 7.92 3.21
N LEU A 134 6.46 8.05 1.88
CA LEU A 134 5.57 7.25 1.03
C LEU A 134 4.10 7.32 1.50
N MET A 135 3.68 8.45 2.07
CA MET A 135 2.34 8.71 2.61
C MET A 135 1.70 9.96 1.99
N GLN A 136 2.17 10.37 0.82
CA GLN A 136 1.83 11.61 0.13
C GLN A 136 0.34 11.95 0.14
N SER A 137 -0.54 10.98 -0.10
CA SER A 137 -1.98 11.22 -0.17
C SER A 137 -2.61 11.71 1.15
N TYR A 138 -1.90 11.58 2.28
CA TYR A 138 -2.34 12.10 3.59
C TYR A 138 -1.78 13.49 3.90
N PHE A 139 -0.66 13.88 3.29
CA PHE A 139 0.00 15.17 3.50
C PHE A 139 -0.54 16.28 2.58
N ILE A 140 -1.09 15.91 1.43
CA ILE A 140 -1.65 16.86 0.47
C ILE A 140 -3.15 17.06 0.73
N PRO A 141 -3.65 18.31 0.77
CA PRO A 141 -5.07 18.57 0.85
C PRO A 141 -5.80 18.06 -0.39
N GLN A 142 -6.83 17.23 -0.20
CA GLN A 142 -7.64 16.72 -1.30
C GLN A 142 -8.88 17.59 -1.45
N ARG A 143 -9.00 18.31 -2.57
CA ARG A 143 -10.22 19.08 -2.91
C ARG A 143 -10.62 20.14 -1.86
N GLY A 144 -9.63 20.77 -1.21
CA GLY A 144 -9.86 21.75 -0.14
C GLY A 144 -10.16 21.13 1.22
N GLU A 145 -10.15 19.80 1.35
CA GLU A 145 -10.20 19.14 2.66
C GLU A 145 -8.93 19.43 3.47
N PRO A 146 -9.04 19.46 4.81
CA PRO A 146 -7.87 19.50 5.68
C PRO A 146 -6.96 18.30 5.41
N ARG A 147 -5.67 18.49 5.68
CA ARG A 147 -4.67 17.42 5.54
C ARG A 147 -5.00 16.29 6.48
N ARG A 148 -5.24 15.11 5.92
CA ARG A 148 -5.68 13.92 6.66
C ARG A 148 -4.69 13.50 7.74
N ILE A 149 -3.39 13.67 7.52
CA ILE A 149 -2.40 13.37 8.56
C ILE A 149 -2.52 14.28 9.78
N LEU A 150 -2.73 15.58 9.56
CA LEU A 150 -2.88 16.55 10.66
C LEU A 150 -4.21 16.35 11.38
N LEU A 151 -5.27 16.04 10.63
CA LEU A 151 -6.58 15.70 11.19
C LEU A 151 -6.51 14.43 12.06
N ALA A 152 -5.90 13.36 11.55
CA ALA A 152 -5.73 12.11 12.27
C ALA A 152 -4.87 12.28 13.53
N TYR A 153 -3.81 13.08 13.43
CA TYR A 153 -3.00 13.47 14.59
C TYR A 153 -3.84 14.17 15.67
N CYS A 154 -4.60 15.21 15.31
CA CYS A 154 -5.41 15.94 16.29
C CYS A 154 -6.46 15.01 16.93
N TRP A 155 -7.14 14.22 16.12
CA TRP A 155 -8.16 13.26 16.56
C TRP A 155 -7.61 12.25 17.57
N ASN A 156 -6.48 11.62 17.28
CA ASN A 156 -5.91 10.58 18.16
C ASN A 156 -5.26 11.14 19.44
N ASN A 157 -5.11 12.46 19.55
CA ASN A 157 -4.51 13.12 20.71
C ASN A 157 -5.54 13.98 21.46
N ASP A 158 -6.84 13.80 21.20
CA ASP A 158 -7.94 14.56 21.80
C ASP A 158 -7.75 16.08 21.68
N LYS A 159 -7.20 16.54 20.55
CA LYS A 159 -6.99 17.97 20.23
C LYS A 159 -8.02 18.45 19.23
N GLU A 160 -8.49 19.69 19.40
CA GLU A 160 -9.22 20.39 18.33
C GLU A 160 -8.33 20.51 17.09
N TYR A 161 -8.93 20.43 15.90
CA TYR A 161 -8.18 20.52 14.67
C TYR A 161 -7.61 21.93 14.49
N LEU A 162 -6.31 22.05 14.69
CA LEU A 162 -5.54 23.24 14.37
C LEU A 162 -4.31 22.82 13.56
N GLU A 163 -4.17 23.37 12.35
CA GLU A 163 -3.07 23.00 11.44
C GLU A 163 -1.69 23.18 12.10
N THR A 164 -1.51 24.26 12.85
CA THR A 164 -0.27 24.56 13.56
C THR A 164 0.08 23.53 14.63
N SER A 165 -0.89 22.91 15.30
CA SER A 165 -0.64 21.92 16.35
C SER A 165 0.05 20.66 15.83
N GLY A 166 -0.29 20.23 14.61
CA GLY A 166 0.40 19.10 13.97
C GLY A 166 1.77 19.49 13.41
N LEU A 167 1.95 20.74 12.95
CA LEU A 167 3.23 21.24 12.44
C LEU A 167 4.25 21.50 13.56
N GLU A 168 3.80 21.78 14.77
CA GLU A 168 4.67 21.94 15.94
C GLU A 168 5.35 20.64 16.36
N GLU A 169 4.89 19.50 15.85
CA GLU A 169 5.48 18.21 16.15
C GLU A 169 6.66 17.86 15.24
N THR A 170 7.49 16.92 15.69
CA THR A 170 8.51 16.28 14.84
C THR A 170 7.84 15.41 13.77
N LEU A 171 8.55 15.08 12.68
CA LEU A 171 8.02 14.20 11.64
C LEU A 171 7.64 12.82 12.21
N THR A 172 8.55 12.23 12.99
CA THR A 172 8.34 10.96 13.70
C THR A 172 7.15 11.00 14.65
N GLY A 173 7.03 12.08 15.44
CA GLY A 173 5.90 12.28 16.34
C GLY A 173 4.58 12.40 15.60
N LEU A 174 4.56 13.14 14.47
CA LEU A 174 3.37 13.29 13.65
C LEU A 174 2.93 11.95 13.05
N LEU A 175 3.86 11.16 12.49
CA LEU A 175 3.55 9.88 11.88
C LEU A 175 3.05 8.85 12.90
N THR A 176 3.78 8.66 14.00
CA THR A 176 3.45 7.68 15.05
C THR A 176 2.11 8.02 15.73
N LYS A 177 1.92 9.28 16.11
CA LYS A 177 0.70 9.71 16.82
C LYS A 177 -0.51 9.87 15.90
N SER A 178 -0.32 9.95 14.58
CA SER A 178 -1.45 9.96 13.63
C SER A 178 -2.19 8.63 13.54
N GLY A 179 -1.59 7.52 13.99
CA GLY A 179 -2.17 6.17 13.89
C GLY A 179 -2.51 5.71 12.47
N LEU A 180 -1.98 6.39 11.44
CA LEU A 180 -2.26 6.06 10.03
C LEU A 180 -1.39 4.91 9.51
N LEU A 181 -0.22 4.72 10.10
CA LEU A 181 0.64 3.57 9.82
C LEU A 181 0.04 2.31 10.46
N PRO A 182 0.23 1.12 9.85
CA PRO A 182 -0.08 -0.15 10.50
C PRO A 182 0.58 -0.20 11.86
N ASN A 183 -0.17 -0.60 12.87
CA ASN A 183 0.31 -0.67 14.24
C ASN A 183 -0.32 -1.85 14.97
N PRO A 184 0.35 -2.43 15.97
CA PRO A 184 -0.14 -3.61 16.69
C PRO A 184 -1.49 -3.38 17.39
N SER A 185 -1.78 -2.12 17.75
CA SER A 185 -3.03 -1.69 18.39
C SER A 185 -4.08 -1.19 17.40
N GLU A 186 -3.93 -1.45 16.09
CA GLU A 186 -4.87 -1.00 15.08
C GLU A 186 -6.23 -1.65 15.37
N ASN A 187 -7.19 -0.84 15.83
CA ASN A 187 -8.49 -1.34 16.25
C ASN A 187 -9.18 -2.04 15.08
N VAL A 188 -9.24 -3.37 15.16
CA VAL A 188 -9.95 -4.25 14.23
C VAL A 188 -11.44 -4.11 14.48
N ASN A 189 -12.03 -2.98 14.08
CA ASN A 189 -13.48 -2.86 14.06
C ASN A 189 -14.00 -3.10 12.63
N PRO A 190 -14.47 -4.32 12.31
CA PRO A 190 -14.88 -4.69 10.95
C PRO A 190 -16.06 -3.85 10.43
N GLU A 191 -16.85 -3.22 11.30
CA GLU A 191 -17.95 -2.34 10.88
C GLU A 191 -17.46 -1.06 10.17
N HIS A 192 -16.26 -0.57 10.51
CA HIS A 192 -15.68 0.61 9.85
C HIS A 192 -15.19 0.32 8.43
N ILE A 193 -14.95 -0.94 8.07
CA ILE A 193 -14.49 -1.35 6.72
C ILE A 193 -15.64 -1.28 5.69
N SER A 194 -16.88 -1.43 6.14
CA SER A 194 -18.08 -1.41 5.27
C SER A 194 -18.49 0.01 4.86
N LYS A 195 -18.28 1.00 5.74
CA LYS A 195 -18.53 2.42 5.45
C LYS A 195 -17.27 3.02 4.82
N GLY A 196 -17.02 2.64 3.57
CA GLY A 196 -15.84 3.02 2.82
C GLY A 196 -15.55 4.51 2.91
N SER A 197 -14.31 4.84 3.30
CA SER A 197 -13.79 6.20 3.42
C SER A 197 -14.74 7.10 4.22
N LEU A 198 -14.47 7.27 5.51
CA LEU A 198 -14.82 8.49 6.24
C LEU A 198 -14.23 9.68 5.46
N ILE A 199 -14.90 10.08 4.38
CA ILE A 199 -15.14 11.49 4.11
C ILE A 199 -15.94 11.87 5.35
N MET A 200 -15.23 12.29 6.40
CA MET A 200 -15.81 13.12 7.43
C MET A 200 -16.35 14.32 6.65
N LYS A 201 -17.59 14.22 6.18
CA LYS A 201 -18.36 15.40 5.86
C LYS A 201 -18.40 16.13 7.18
N VAL A 202 -17.57 17.17 7.29
CA VAL A 202 -17.65 18.21 8.32
C VAL A 202 -18.97 18.95 8.03
N THR A 203 -20.07 18.26 8.21
CA THR A 203 -21.40 18.84 8.36
C THR A 203 -21.61 18.80 9.87
N GLY A 204 -21.70 19.99 10.48
CA GLY A 204 -21.67 20.22 11.93
C GLY A 204 -22.88 19.68 12.70
N ASP A 205 -23.20 18.40 12.50
CA ASP A 205 -24.12 17.65 13.35
C ASP A 205 -23.28 16.81 14.34
N GLU A 206 -22.97 17.40 15.50
CA GLU A 206 -22.23 16.78 16.61
C GLU A 206 -23.00 15.61 17.27
N SER A 207 -24.27 15.36 16.91
CA SER A 207 -25.16 14.47 17.66
C SER A 207 -25.14 12.98 17.25
N ALA A 208 -24.45 12.60 16.17
CA ALA A 208 -24.48 11.21 15.65
C ALA A 208 -23.21 10.37 15.96
N LEU A 209 -22.20 10.92 16.64
CA LEU A 209 -20.88 10.30 16.78
C LEU A 209 -20.65 9.50 18.08
N SER A 210 -21.58 9.52 19.04
CA SER A 210 -21.42 8.85 20.34
C SER A 210 -22.07 7.46 20.46
N SER A 211 -22.71 6.92 19.42
CA SER A 211 -23.54 5.69 19.53
C SER A 211 -22.97 4.43 18.86
N SER A 212 -21.64 4.24 18.87
CA SER A 212 -21.05 3.01 18.30
C SER A 212 -19.83 2.51 19.07
N ARG A 213 -19.84 2.64 20.41
CA ARG A 213 -18.81 2.08 21.29
C ARG A 213 -19.14 0.68 21.84
N SER A 214 -20.23 0.05 21.42
CA SER A 214 -20.71 -1.20 22.05
C SER A 214 -21.03 -2.34 21.07
N ALA A 215 -20.53 -2.30 19.84
CA ALA A 215 -20.70 -3.40 18.91
C ALA A 215 -19.43 -4.25 18.79
N LEU A 216 -19.58 -5.53 19.16
CA LEU A 216 -18.94 -6.70 18.55
C LEU A 216 -17.50 -7.01 18.94
N HIS A 217 -17.36 -7.68 20.08
CA HIS A 217 -16.28 -8.65 20.26
C HIS A 217 -16.35 -9.69 19.12
N PRO A 218 -15.29 -9.87 18.31
CA PRO A 218 -15.22 -10.99 17.38
C PRO A 218 -15.28 -12.30 18.17
N SER A 219 -15.97 -13.31 17.63
CA SER A 219 -16.09 -14.62 18.29
C SER A 219 -14.71 -15.17 18.64
N LEU A 220 -14.48 -15.46 19.93
CA LEU A 220 -13.23 -15.93 20.52
C LEU A 220 -12.55 -17.12 19.82
N GLY A 221 -13.25 -17.84 18.93
CA GLY A 221 -12.71 -19.01 18.23
C GLY A 221 -11.63 -18.75 17.18
N SER A 222 -11.39 -17.50 16.75
CA SER A 222 -10.33 -17.17 15.78
C SER A 222 -9.09 -16.52 16.42
N VAL A 223 -9.14 -16.25 17.73
CA VAL A 223 -8.06 -15.56 18.47
C VAL A 223 -7.03 -16.56 19.03
N GLU A 224 -7.30 -17.87 18.98
CA GLU A 224 -6.41 -18.89 19.57
C GLU A 224 -5.25 -19.32 18.67
N SER A 225 -5.34 -19.12 17.34
CA SER A 225 -4.23 -19.45 16.45
C SER A 225 -3.37 -18.22 16.18
N LEU A 226 -2.18 -18.18 16.81
CA LEU A 226 -1.13 -17.19 16.54
C LEU A 226 -0.51 -17.33 15.14
N GLU A 227 -0.90 -18.36 14.39
CA GLU A 227 -0.36 -18.67 13.07
C GLU A 227 -1.47 -18.95 12.05
N ILE A 228 -1.33 -18.41 10.84
CA ILE A 228 -2.16 -18.72 9.68
C ILE A 228 -1.24 -19.19 8.55
N ALA A 229 -1.48 -20.40 8.05
CA ALA A 229 -0.68 -20.90 6.94
C ALA A 229 -0.84 -20.02 5.68
N ALA A 230 0.25 -19.70 4.99
CA ALA A 230 0.20 -18.96 3.71
C ALA A 230 -0.62 -19.69 2.63
N THR A 231 -0.76 -21.02 2.75
CA THR A 231 -1.63 -21.82 1.89
C THR A 231 -3.12 -21.56 2.16
N THR A 232 -3.47 -21.12 3.37
CA THR A 232 -4.83 -20.73 3.79
C THR A 232 -5.14 -19.31 3.38
N LEU A 233 -4.29 -18.35 3.73
CA LEU A 233 -4.45 -16.94 3.39
C LEU A 233 -3.40 -16.52 2.36
N ASN A 234 -3.83 -16.29 1.11
CA ASN A 234 -3.00 -15.76 0.03
C ASN A 234 -3.83 -14.97 -0.99
N ALA A 235 -3.16 -14.17 -1.80
CA ALA A 235 -3.81 -13.29 -2.77
C ALA A 235 -4.68 -14.05 -3.79
N PHE A 236 -4.28 -15.27 -4.14
CA PHE A 236 -5.07 -16.10 -5.07
C PHE A 236 -6.39 -16.56 -4.45
N LYS A 237 -6.39 -16.98 -3.17
CA LYS A 237 -7.61 -17.33 -2.45
C LYS A 237 -8.46 -16.11 -2.13
N LEU A 238 -7.86 -14.99 -1.74
CA LEU A 238 -8.59 -13.72 -1.56
C LEU A 238 -9.32 -13.31 -2.85
N GLY A 239 -8.65 -13.44 -4.01
CA GLY A 239 -9.27 -13.14 -5.30
C GLY A 239 -10.36 -14.11 -5.73
N ASN A 240 -10.17 -15.42 -5.52
CA ASN A 240 -11.09 -16.45 -6.04
C ASN A 240 -12.13 -16.98 -5.06
N LEU A 241 -11.92 -16.80 -3.75
CA LEU A 241 -12.87 -17.19 -2.70
C LEU A 241 -13.41 -15.98 -1.93
N GLY A 242 -12.68 -14.86 -1.86
CA GLY A 242 -13.07 -13.64 -1.12
C GLY A 242 -13.55 -12.46 -1.97
N ALA A 243 -13.59 -12.61 -3.30
CA ALA A 243 -13.93 -11.61 -4.30
C ALA A 243 -13.08 -10.33 -4.18
N VAL A 244 -11.88 -10.45 -3.61
CA VAL A 244 -11.00 -9.33 -3.32
C VAL A 244 -10.12 -9.04 -4.54
N ARG A 245 -10.18 -7.80 -5.04
CA ARG A 245 -9.33 -7.35 -6.15
C ARG A 245 -8.03 -6.77 -5.60
N ILE A 246 -6.93 -6.92 -6.31
CA ILE A 246 -5.68 -6.27 -5.92
C ILE A 246 -5.66 -4.84 -6.48
N LEU A 247 -5.44 -3.86 -5.61
CA LEU A 247 -5.19 -2.47 -5.96
C LEU A 247 -3.77 -2.11 -5.54
N TRP A 248 -2.94 -1.68 -6.49
CA TRP A 248 -1.60 -1.21 -6.19
C TRP A 248 -1.66 0.25 -5.74
N THR A 249 -0.84 0.63 -4.76
CA THR A 249 -0.78 1.99 -4.20
C THR A 249 0.66 2.42 -3.93
N ASN A 250 0.93 3.72 -4.05
CA ASN A 250 2.20 4.33 -3.62
C ASN A 250 2.17 4.72 -2.14
N ASN A 251 1.06 4.46 -1.43
CA ASN A 251 0.92 4.80 -0.03
C ASN A 251 1.29 3.61 0.86
N LEU A 252 2.38 3.74 1.61
CA LEU A 252 2.90 2.70 2.51
C LEU A 252 1.88 2.30 3.58
N SER A 253 1.20 3.28 4.16
CA SER A 253 0.23 3.10 5.24
C SER A 253 -0.98 2.25 4.82
N ARG A 254 -1.22 2.10 3.51
CA ARG A 254 -2.33 1.34 2.94
C ARG A 254 -1.95 -0.11 2.59
N HIS A 255 -0.72 -0.54 2.87
CA HIS A 255 -0.28 -1.90 2.60
C HIS A 255 -1.12 -2.94 3.38
N MET A 256 -1.62 -3.96 2.69
CA MET A 256 -2.53 -4.98 3.21
C MET A 256 -3.87 -4.47 3.76
N LEU A 257 -4.27 -3.23 3.43
CA LEU A 257 -5.57 -2.72 3.81
C LEU A 257 -6.67 -3.37 2.95
N LEU A 258 -7.70 -3.92 3.60
CA LEU A 258 -8.92 -4.35 2.93
C LEU A 258 -9.89 -3.17 2.82
N SER A 259 -10.07 -2.62 1.63
CA SER A 259 -10.99 -1.51 1.40
C SER A 259 -12.24 -1.95 0.64
N ASN A 260 -13.37 -1.30 0.92
CA ASN A 260 -14.62 -1.51 0.20
C ASN A 260 -14.97 -0.26 -0.62
N HIS A 261 -15.00 -0.40 -1.94
CA HIS A 261 -15.38 0.66 -2.86
C HIS A 261 -16.49 0.17 -3.79
N ALA A 262 -17.65 0.83 -3.72
CA ALA A 262 -18.82 0.51 -4.55
C ALA A 262 -19.21 -0.98 -4.49
N LYS A 263 -19.30 -1.53 -3.27
CA LYS A 263 -19.63 -2.95 -2.99
C LYS A 263 -18.60 -3.95 -3.53
N LYS A 264 -17.37 -3.51 -3.80
CA LYS A 264 -16.26 -4.36 -4.23
C LYS A 264 -15.13 -4.23 -3.22
N PHE A 265 -14.59 -5.36 -2.81
CA PHE A 265 -13.45 -5.40 -1.91
C PHE A 265 -12.14 -5.31 -2.69
N TYR A 266 -11.20 -4.54 -2.16
CA TYR A 266 -9.86 -4.37 -2.71
C TYR A 266 -8.84 -4.64 -1.60
N LEU A 267 -7.84 -5.47 -1.92
CA LEU A 267 -6.61 -5.60 -1.16
C LEU A 267 -5.62 -4.58 -1.70
N GLU A 268 -5.29 -3.60 -0.88
CA GLU A 268 -4.35 -2.56 -1.26
C GLU A 268 -2.92 -2.98 -0.95
N LEU A 269 -2.07 -2.96 -1.98
CA LEU A 269 -0.67 -3.37 -1.87
C LEU A 269 0.23 -2.23 -2.27
N PHE A 270 1.18 -1.91 -1.39
CA PHE A 270 2.24 -0.96 -1.67
C PHE A 270 3.03 -1.39 -2.92
N ALA A 271 3.46 -0.44 -3.75
CA ALA A 271 4.01 -0.76 -5.07
C ALA A 271 5.51 -0.48 -5.22
N ILE A 272 6.15 0.14 -4.23
CA ILE A 272 7.54 0.60 -4.30
C ILE A 272 8.38 -0.03 -3.17
N PRO A 273 8.39 -1.36 -2.99
CA PRO A 273 9.16 -1.98 -1.92
C PRO A 273 10.68 -1.74 -2.02
N SER A 274 11.23 -1.30 -3.17
CA SER A 274 12.63 -0.89 -3.27
C SER A 274 12.99 0.26 -2.33
N ALA A 275 12.00 1.05 -1.90
CA ALA A 275 12.19 2.10 -0.91
C ALA A 275 12.43 1.55 0.50
N LEU A 276 12.10 0.28 0.75
CA LEU A 276 12.16 -0.37 2.06
C LEU A 276 13.36 -1.31 2.20
N GLN A 277 14.07 -1.62 1.11
CA GLN A 277 15.11 -2.65 1.06
C GLN A 277 16.52 -2.14 1.40
N ASP A 278 16.64 -0.89 1.82
CA ASP A 278 17.93 -0.25 2.00
C ASP A 278 18.62 -0.67 3.30
N GLY A 279 19.94 -0.53 3.29
CA GLY A 279 20.85 -1.00 4.33
C GLY A 279 20.62 -0.38 5.72
N PRO A 280 21.53 -0.64 6.67
CA PRO A 280 21.39 -0.20 8.06
C PRO A 280 21.17 1.31 8.24
N ASP A 281 21.53 2.11 7.23
CA ASP A 281 21.44 3.57 7.19
C ASP A 281 20.27 4.09 6.33
N SER A 282 19.20 3.32 6.16
CA SER A 282 18.02 3.78 5.41
C SER A 282 17.47 5.09 5.99
N ALA A 283 17.31 6.11 5.12
CA ALA A 283 16.78 7.41 5.51
C ALA A 283 15.36 7.32 6.10
N LEU A 284 14.59 6.28 5.76
CA LEU A 284 13.25 6.07 6.30
C LEU A 284 13.24 5.85 7.81
N LYS A 285 14.33 5.35 8.39
CA LYS A 285 14.45 5.16 9.85
C LYS A 285 14.25 6.47 10.63
N TYR A 286 14.70 7.59 10.08
CA TYR A 286 14.56 8.93 10.67
C TYR A 286 13.14 9.52 10.54
N THR A 287 12.26 8.85 9.80
CA THR A 287 10.85 9.27 9.69
C THR A 287 9.96 8.70 10.78
N GLY A 288 10.48 7.75 11.58
CA GLY A 288 9.67 7.04 12.59
C GLY A 288 8.93 5.82 12.05
N ILE A 289 9.16 5.42 10.81
CA ILE A 289 8.69 4.13 10.28
C ILE A 289 9.61 3.04 10.88
N SER A 290 9.03 2.13 11.66
CA SER A 290 9.78 1.02 12.27
C SER A 290 10.41 0.12 11.21
N SER A 291 11.65 -0.33 11.45
CA SER A 291 12.31 -1.34 10.62
C SER A 291 11.51 -2.64 10.57
N ASP A 292 10.88 -3.01 11.68
CA ASP A 292 10.09 -4.24 11.78
C ASP A 292 8.91 -4.19 10.82
N LEU A 293 8.20 -3.05 10.77
CA LEU A 293 7.13 -2.83 9.80
C LEU A 293 7.63 -2.91 8.35
N MET A 294 8.81 -2.36 8.05
CA MET A 294 9.39 -2.43 6.70
C MET A 294 9.72 -3.87 6.29
N ASP A 295 10.26 -4.66 7.22
CA ASP A 295 10.55 -6.08 7.04
C ASP A 295 9.27 -6.89 6.87
N GLU A 296 8.25 -6.66 7.70
CA GLU A 296 6.93 -7.28 7.57
C GLU A 296 6.30 -7.02 6.19
N ILE A 297 6.33 -5.78 5.71
CA ILE A 297 5.84 -5.42 4.38
C ILE A 297 6.61 -6.17 3.29
N CYS A 298 7.93 -6.29 3.42
CA CYS A 298 8.73 -7.04 2.46
C CYS A 298 8.43 -8.55 2.48
N GLN A 299 8.21 -9.12 3.66
CA GLN A 299 7.92 -10.55 3.84
C GLN A 299 6.50 -10.91 3.38
N SER A 300 5.54 -10.01 3.53
CA SER A 300 4.13 -10.25 3.20
C SER A 300 3.92 -10.64 1.73
N TYR A 301 4.73 -10.14 0.79
CA TYR A 301 4.62 -10.47 -0.63
C TYR A 301 4.84 -11.96 -0.90
N ALA A 302 5.82 -12.57 -0.23
CA ALA A 302 6.09 -14.00 -0.41
C ALA A 302 4.89 -14.82 0.06
N ASN A 303 4.33 -14.49 1.22
CA ASN A 303 3.15 -15.16 1.77
C ASN A 303 1.90 -14.97 0.89
N LEU A 304 1.70 -13.77 0.33
CA LEU A 304 0.57 -13.47 -0.56
C LEU A 304 0.66 -14.16 -1.93
N PHE A 305 1.85 -14.25 -2.53
CA PHE A 305 2.00 -14.63 -3.94
C PHE A 305 2.68 -15.97 -4.18
N ASN A 306 3.46 -16.48 -3.23
CA ASN A 306 4.19 -17.74 -3.34
C ASN A 306 3.91 -18.71 -2.19
N PRO A 307 2.63 -19.10 -1.97
CA PRO A 307 2.29 -20.12 -0.99
C PRO A 307 2.89 -21.45 -1.45
N LYS A 308 3.99 -21.86 -0.83
CA LYS A 308 4.65 -23.12 -1.20
C LYS A 308 3.80 -24.29 -0.74
N VAL A 309 3.67 -25.27 -1.64
CA VAL A 309 3.20 -26.62 -1.31
C VAL A 309 4.23 -27.58 -1.85
N SER A 310 4.85 -28.37 -0.97
CA SER A 310 5.87 -29.37 -1.30
C SER A 310 5.24 -30.58 -2.01
N ARG A 311 4.72 -30.41 -3.22
CA ARG A 311 4.21 -31.55 -4.02
C ARG A 311 4.70 -31.50 -5.46
N ARG A 312 5.78 -32.24 -5.72
CA ARG A 312 6.42 -32.42 -7.05
C ARG A 312 5.53 -33.14 -8.08
N SER A 313 4.47 -33.80 -7.65
CA SER A 313 3.68 -34.73 -8.48
C SER A 313 2.86 -34.06 -9.60
N HIS A 314 2.45 -32.81 -9.46
CA HIS A 314 1.57 -32.15 -10.44
C HIS A 314 2.29 -31.72 -11.74
N THR A 315 3.62 -31.57 -11.68
CA THR A 315 4.44 -31.19 -12.84
C THR A 315 4.52 -32.30 -13.90
N TYR A 316 4.36 -33.57 -13.47
CA TYR A 316 4.50 -34.73 -14.36
C TYR A 316 3.28 -34.91 -15.27
N LEU A 317 2.07 -34.93 -14.68
CA LEU A 317 0.81 -35.08 -15.41
C LEU A 317 0.56 -33.93 -16.40
N GLY A 318 0.84 -32.69 -16.01
CA GLY A 318 0.64 -31.52 -16.88
C GLY A 318 1.56 -31.49 -18.11
N ARG A 319 2.74 -32.12 -18.03
CA ARG A 319 3.63 -32.27 -19.20
C ARG A 319 3.09 -33.29 -20.19
N LEU A 320 2.46 -34.37 -19.71
CA LEU A 320 1.97 -35.46 -20.57
C LEU A 320 0.85 -35.01 -21.51
N PHE A 321 -0.04 -34.13 -21.05
CA PHE A 321 -1.20 -33.67 -21.83
C PHE A 321 -0.95 -32.36 -22.61
N GLY A 322 0.30 -31.87 -22.70
CA GLY A 322 0.61 -30.60 -23.39
C GLY A 322 0.00 -29.34 -22.75
N ALA A 323 -0.78 -29.49 -21.69
CA ALA A 323 -1.56 -28.44 -21.04
C ALA A 323 -0.73 -27.67 -19.99
N LYS A 324 0.45 -27.16 -20.39
CA LYS A 324 1.33 -26.34 -19.53
C LYS A 324 0.60 -25.12 -18.93
N PHE A 325 -0.48 -24.68 -19.55
CA PHE A 325 -1.26 -23.50 -19.13
C PHE A 325 -2.39 -23.79 -18.14
N TRP A 326 -2.72 -25.06 -17.89
CA TRP A 326 -3.94 -25.48 -17.16
C TRP A 326 -3.67 -26.27 -15.89
N CYS A 327 -2.55 -26.01 -15.20
CA CYS A 327 -2.43 -26.51 -13.84
C CYS A 327 -3.24 -25.64 -12.87
N TRP A 328 -4.21 -26.26 -12.19
CA TRP A 328 -5.07 -25.59 -11.20
C TRP A 328 -4.55 -25.69 -9.75
N CYS A 329 -3.37 -26.28 -9.54
CA CYS A 329 -2.78 -26.33 -8.20
C CYS A 329 -2.59 -24.91 -7.65
N LEU A 330 -2.57 -24.79 -6.32
CA LEU A 330 -2.42 -23.49 -5.66
C LEU A 330 -1.12 -22.79 -6.10
N PRO A 331 0.08 -23.41 -6.08
CA PRO A 331 1.31 -22.76 -6.52
C PRO A 331 1.28 -22.23 -7.97
N CYS A 332 0.84 -23.04 -8.94
CA CYS A 332 0.75 -22.60 -10.34
C CYS A 332 -0.25 -21.47 -10.53
N SER A 333 -1.36 -21.49 -9.78
CA SER A 333 -2.40 -20.47 -9.91
C SER A 333 -1.99 -19.17 -9.22
N SER A 334 -1.32 -19.22 -8.07
CA SER A 334 -0.70 -18.06 -7.43
C SER A 334 0.41 -17.46 -8.30
N ARG A 335 1.26 -18.29 -8.93
CA ARG A 335 2.27 -17.82 -9.88
C ARG A 335 1.67 -17.17 -11.13
N ARG A 336 0.56 -17.70 -11.66
CA ARG A 336 -0.18 -17.06 -12.76
C ARG A 336 -0.75 -15.70 -12.33
N LEU A 337 -1.34 -15.61 -11.14
CA LEU A 337 -1.82 -14.36 -10.57
C LEU A 337 -0.68 -13.34 -10.41
N MET A 338 0.43 -13.75 -9.80
CA MET A 338 1.65 -12.96 -9.64
C MET A 338 2.13 -12.38 -10.99
N ASN A 339 2.34 -13.24 -11.99
CA ASN A 339 2.77 -12.81 -13.33
C ASN A 339 1.77 -11.85 -13.98
N ASN A 340 0.46 -12.08 -13.79
CA ASN A 340 -0.57 -11.18 -14.31
C ASN A 340 -0.53 -9.80 -13.62
N GLN A 341 -0.30 -9.76 -12.30
CA GLN A 341 -0.17 -8.49 -11.57
C GLN A 341 1.10 -7.72 -11.97
N LEU A 342 2.24 -8.41 -12.05
CA LEU A 342 3.48 -7.82 -12.55
C LEU A 342 3.34 -7.30 -13.98
N ARG A 343 2.63 -8.03 -14.85
CA ARG A 343 2.34 -7.57 -16.22
C ARG A 343 1.47 -6.31 -16.23
N LYS A 344 0.44 -6.22 -15.38
CA LYS A 344 -0.42 -5.04 -15.25
C LYS A 344 0.36 -3.81 -14.79
N LEU A 345 1.25 -3.97 -13.82
CA LEU A 345 2.14 -2.89 -13.37
C LEU A 345 3.09 -2.45 -14.49
N LYS A 346 3.70 -3.40 -15.20
CA LYS A 346 4.60 -3.11 -16.34
C LYS A 346 3.89 -2.42 -17.51
N SER A 347 2.69 -2.87 -17.88
CA SER A 347 1.93 -2.27 -18.99
C SER A 347 1.43 -0.86 -18.69
N ASN A 348 1.29 -0.53 -17.40
CA ASN A 348 0.94 0.81 -16.96
C ASN A 348 2.18 1.72 -16.83
N SER A 349 3.39 1.16 -16.94
CA SER A 349 4.60 1.96 -16.93
C SER A 349 4.80 2.61 -18.31
N PRO A 350 5.05 3.92 -18.38
CA PRO A 350 5.45 4.55 -19.64
C PRO A 350 6.74 3.89 -20.16
N VAL A 351 6.89 3.91 -21.50
CA VAL A 351 8.06 3.38 -22.19
C VAL A 351 9.32 4.09 -21.69
N PRO A 352 10.44 3.39 -21.41
CA PRO A 352 11.69 4.00 -20.99
C PRO A 352 12.08 5.16 -21.90
N GLY A 353 12.21 6.37 -21.34
CA GLY A 353 12.53 7.61 -22.07
C GLY A 353 11.40 8.64 -22.17
N ASP A 354 10.13 8.26 -21.94
CA ASP A 354 8.99 9.19 -21.99
C ASP A 354 8.40 9.40 -20.58
N ILE A 355 8.94 10.35 -19.80
CA ILE A 355 8.35 10.72 -18.51
C ILE A 355 7.18 11.66 -18.75
N LYS A 356 6.03 11.12 -19.17
CA LYS A 356 4.77 11.87 -19.15
C LYS A 356 4.28 12.02 -17.72
N LEU A 357 4.26 13.25 -17.22
CA LEU A 357 3.77 13.66 -15.89
C LEU A 357 2.26 13.48 -15.68
N THR A 358 1.55 12.78 -16.56
CA THR A 358 0.10 12.70 -16.55
C THR A 358 -0.37 11.45 -15.79
N ASP A 359 -0.94 11.72 -14.61
CA ASP A 359 -1.53 10.81 -13.62
C ASP A 359 -0.52 10.13 -12.66
N SER A 360 0.16 10.96 -11.84
CA SER A 360 1.07 10.56 -10.75
C SER A 360 0.44 9.63 -9.70
N THR A 361 -0.88 9.42 -9.76
CA THR A 361 -1.60 8.57 -8.85
C THR A 361 -1.36 7.09 -9.12
N ARG A 362 -0.96 6.71 -10.34
CA ARG A 362 -0.76 5.30 -10.68
C ARG A 362 0.62 4.84 -10.23
N PRO A 363 0.70 3.74 -9.47
CA PRO A 363 1.97 3.16 -9.10
C PRO A 363 2.72 2.65 -10.33
N LYS A 364 4.02 2.94 -10.38
CA LYS A 364 4.92 2.42 -11.41
C LYS A 364 5.41 1.02 -11.01
N PHE A 365 5.89 0.27 -11.99
CA PHE A 365 6.46 -1.05 -11.75
C PHE A 365 7.79 -0.94 -11.00
N ASP A 366 7.90 -1.64 -9.88
CA ASP A 366 9.14 -1.84 -9.14
C ASP A 366 9.67 -3.28 -9.39
N PRO A 367 10.90 -3.44 -9.93
CA PRO A 367 11.49 -4.75 -10.14
C PRO A 367 11.63 -5.59 -8.86
N ALA A 368 11.85 -4.95 -7.71
CA ALA A 368 12.04 -5.63 -6.44
C ALA A 368 10.79 -6.43 -6.00
N LEU A 369 9.60 -6.06 -6.49
CA LEU A 369 8.37 -6.84 -6.28
C LEU A 369 8.51 -8.27 -6.79
N LYS A 370 9.16 -8.47 -7.95
CA LYS A 370 9.31 -9.81 -8.53
C LYS A 370 10.12 -10.71 -7.62
N ASP A 371 11.19 -10.17 -7.03
CA ASP A 371 12.10 -10.91 -6.17
C ASP A 371 11.41 -11.21 -4.83
N LEU A 372 10.78 -10.21 -4.21
CA LEU A 372 9.99 -10.40 -2.98
C LEU A 372 8.86 -11.41 -3.14
N MET A 373 8.09 -11.33 -4.23
CA MET A 373 7.02 -12.29 -4.51
C MET A 373 7.55 -13.70 -4.80
N SER A 374 8.81 -13.84 -5.23
CA SER A 374 9.42 -15.14 -5.55
C SER A 374 10.12 -15.77 -4.34
N LYS A 375 10.33 -15.04 -3.25
CA LYS A 375 10.89 -15.56 -1.99
C LYS A 375 10.00 -16.66 -1.40
N ASN A 376 10.56 -17.42 -0.47
CA ASN A 376 9.86 -18.52 0.19
C ASN A 376 8.88 -17.98 1.22
N ALA A 377 7.60 -18.29 1.08
CA ALA A 377 6.60 -18.03 2.12
C ALA A 377 6.92 -18.83 3.39
N ARG A 378 6.89 -18.17 4.55
CA ARG A 378 7.08 -18.79 5.87
C ARG A 378 5.75 -19.11 6.56
N GLY A 379 4.67 -18.45 6.15
CA GLY A 379 3.41 -18.44 6.89
C GLY A 379 3.18 -17.07 7.51
N TRP A 380 1.98 -16.86 8.04
CA TRP A 380 1.65 -15.68 8.81
C TRP A 380 1.77 -16.06 10.28
N ASP A 381 2.67 -15.41 11.01
CA ASP A 381 2.82 -15.60 12.45
C ASP A 381 2.70 -14.24 13.13
N GLN A 382 1.99 -14.19 14.27
CA GLN A 382 1.76 -12.94 14.98
C GLN A 382 3.06 -12.31 15.50
N THR A 383 4.06 -13.12 15.85
CA THR A 383 5.34 -12.60 16.35
C THR A 383 6.23 -12.08 15.23
N GLU A 384 6.15 -12.68 14.04
CA GLU A 384 6.83 -12.17 12.83
C GLU A 384 6.12 -10.99 12.17
N PHE A 385 4.80 -10.82 12.39
CA PHE A 385 3.96 -9.80 11.75
C PHE A 385 3.21 -8.90 12.74
N GLU A 386 3.85 -8.41 13.78
CA GLU A 386 3.19 -7.64 14.84
C GLU A 386 2.40 -6.42 14.33
N TYR A 387 2.98 -5.64 13.40
CA TYR A 387 2.36 -4.42 12.89
C TYR A 387 1.26 -4.69 11.85
N LEU A 388 1.40 -5.73 11.03
CA LEU A 388 0.43 -6.13 10.01
C LEU A 388 -0.61 -7.13 10.51
N TRP A 389 -0.43 -7.73 11.70
CA TRP A 389 -1.31 -8.77 12.25
C TRP A 389 -2.78 -8.37 12.28
N PRO A 390 -3.17 -7.16 12.75
CA PRO A 390 -4.56 -6.72 12.73
C PRO A 390 -5.20 -6.83 11.34
N ARG A 391 -4.44 -6.49 10.28
CA ARG A 391 -4.89 -6.55 8.88
C ARG A 391 -4.93 -7.97 8.35
N ILE A 392 -3.97 -8.81 8.74
CA ILE A 392 -3.94 -10.23 8.40
C ILE A 392 -5.19 -10.93 8.94
N VAL A 393 -5.55 -10.68 10.20
CA VAL A 393 -6.75 -11.22 10.84
C VAL A 393 -8.02 -10.77 10.13
N ILE A 394 -8.11 -9.50 9.74
CA ILE A 394 -9.24 -8.97 8.94
C ILE A 394 -9.36 -9.71 7.60
N LEU A 395 -8.24 -9.93 6.90
CA LEU A 395 -8.24 -10.61 5.61
C LEU A 395 -8.63 -12.07 5.74
N ASP A 396 -8.18 -12.75 6.81
CA ASP A 396 -8.58 -14.13 7.09
C ASP A 396 -10.05 -14.23 7.47
N ALA A 397 -10.53 -13.36 8.35
CA ALA A 397 -11.95 -13.29 8.72
C ALA A 397 -12.84 -13.03 7.49
N HIS A 398 -12.45 -12.09 6.63
CA HIS A 398 -13.15 -11.81 5.37
C HIS A 398 -13.15 -13.04 4.45
N LEU A 399 -12.00 -13.70 4.30
CA LEU A 399 -11.89 -14.91 3.49
C LEU A 399 -12.79 -16.02 4.03
N SER A 400 -12.77 -16.26 5.34
CA SER A 400 -13.56 -17.27 6.07
C SER A 400 -15.05 -16.99 6.02
N GLY A 401 -15.48 -15.73 6.09
CA GLY A 401 -16.89 -15.33 5.99
C GLY A 401 -17.42 -15.22 4.54
N SER A 402 -16.55 -15.27 3.53
CA SER A 402 -16.95 -15.09 2.14
C SER A 402 -17.71 -16.30 1.59
N LYS A 403 -18.93 -16.05 1.09
CA LYS A 403 -19.74 -17.06 0.40
C LYS A 403 -19.20 -17.33 -1.01
N PRO A 404 -19.23 -18.59 -1.47
CA PRO A 404 -18.86 -18.90 -2.84
C PRO A 404 -19.84 -18.24 -3.82
N TRP A 405 -19.34 -17.49 -4.81
CA TRP A 405 -20.18 -16.80 -5.80
C TRP A 405 -20.32 -17.55 -7.13
N SER A 406 -19.62 -18.68 -7.29
CA SER A 406 -19.66 -19.46 -8.53
C SER A 406 -19.54 -20.95 -8.21
N PHE A 407 -20.19 -21.77 -9.02
CA PHE A 407 -20.06 -23.22 -8.99
C PHE A 407 -18.60 -23.68 -8.98
N TRP A 408 -17.76 -23.09 -9.82
CA TRP A 408 -16.33 -23.42 -9.88
C TRP A 408 -15.58 -23.09 -8.58
N VAL A 409 -16.06 -22.09 -7.85
CA VAL A 409 -15.51 -21.72 -6.54
C VAL A 409 -15.91 -22.77 -5.50
N ILE A 410 -17.14 -23.27 -5.51
CA ILE A 410 -17.60 -24.36 -4.62
C ILE A 410 -16.74 -25.61 -4.82
N PHE A 411 -16.47 -26.01 -6.06
CA PHE A 411 -15.63 -27.18 -6.35
C PHE A 411 -14.19 -27.03 -5.83
N ARG A 412 -13.71 -25.80 -5.74
CA ARG A 412 -12.34 -25.49 -5.34
C ARG A 412 -12.22 -25.25 -3.84
N ASP A 413 -13.29 -24.79 -3.20
CA ASP A 413 -13.34 -24.51 -1.78
C ASP A 413 -13.52 -25.81 -1.00
N ARG A 414 -12.46 -26.29 -0.36
CA ARG A 414 -12.49 -27.49 0.49
C ARG A 414 -12.88 -27.18 1.94
N ARG A 415 -13.18 -25.93 2.28
CA ARG A 415 -13.50 -25.54 3.66
C ARG A 415 -14.82 -26.10 4.13
N ASP A 416 -15.80 -26.22 3.23
CA ASP A 416 -17.08 -26.87 3.52
C ASP A 416 -17.23 -28.16 2.69
N SER A 417 -16.60 -29.23 3.18
CA SER A 417 -16.65 -30.53 2.54
C SER A 417 -18.08 -31.07 2.46
N VAL A 418 -18.94 -30.76 3.43
CA VAL A 418 -20.32 -31.27 3.49
C VAL A 418 -21.17 -30.61 2.41
N GLN A 419 -21.10 -29.29 2.26
CA GLN A 419 -21.78 -28.59 1.16
C GLN A 419 -21.27 -29.06 -0.19
N PHE A 420 -19.95 -29.25 -0.33
CA PHE A 420 -19.37 -29.78 -1.56
C PHE A 420 -19.94 -31.17 -1.91
N TRP A 421 -19.95 -32.11 -0.95
CA TRP A 421 -20.48 -33.45 -1.17
C TRP A 421 -21.98 -33.42 -1.48
N THR A 422 -22.76 -32.67 -0.71
CA THR A 422 -24.20 -32.51 -0.95
C THR A 422 -24.48 -31.98 -2.34
N PHE A 423 -23.74 -30.95 -2.76
CA PHE A 423 -23.87 -30.35 -4.07
C PHE A 423 -23.43 -31.29 -5.21
N LEU A 424 -22.31 -32.01 -5.01
CA LEU A 424 -21.80 -32.98 -5.97
C LEU A 424 -22.80 -34.14 -6.16
N PHE A 425 -23.31 -34.71 -5.06
CA PHE A 425 -24.32 -35.76 -5.13
C PHE A 425 -25.61 -35.25 -5.79
N GLY A 426 -26.07 -34.04 -5.46
CA GLY A 426 -27.21 -33.42 -6.13
C GLY A 426 -27.00 -33.26 -7.63
N THR A 427 -25.80 -32.84 -8.06
CA THR A 427 -25.45 -32.69 -9.49
C THR A 427 -25.40 -34.05 -10.20
N ILE A 428 -24.83 -35.08 -9.56
CA ILE A 428 -24.77 -36.44 -10.10
C ILE A 428 -26.18 -37.01 -10.24
N ILE A 429 -27.03 -36.88 -9.21
CA ILE A 429 -28.42 -37.35 -9.25
C ILE A 429 -29.18 -36.67 -10.39
N LEU A 430 -29.09 -35.34 -10.51
CA LEU A 430 -29.75 -34.59 -11.58
C LEU A 430 -29.26 -35.03 -12.96
N PHE A 431 -27.95 -35.22 -13.14
CA PHE A 431 -27.38 -35.73 -14.38
C PHE A 431 -27.90 -37.13 -14.73
N LEU A 432 -27.94 -38.05 -13.76
CA LEU A 432 -28.48 -39.39 -13.95
C LEU A 432 -29.97 -39.35 -14.31
N THR A 433 -30.75 -38.46 -13.70
CA THR A 433 -32.17 -38.25 -14.05
C THR A 433 -32.31 -37.78 -15.50
N PHE A 434 -31.46 -36.86 -15.97
CA PHE A 434 -31.46 -36.45 -17.38
C PHE A 434 -31.16 -37.63 -18.30
N VAL A 435 -30.15 -38.45 -17.99
CA VAL A 435 -29.82 -39.65 -18.77
C VAL A 435 -31.00 -40.63 -18.79
N GLN A 436 -31.69 -40.83 -17.66
CA GLN A 436 -32.89 -41.68 -17.59
C GLN A 436 -34.01 -41.18 -18.49
N VAL A 437 -34.27 -39.87 -18.51
CA VAL A 437 -35.30 -39.27 -19.39
C VAL A 437 -34.94 -39.50 -20.87
N PHE A 438 -33.68 -39.28 -21.25
CA PHE A 438 -33.23 -39.54 -22.62
C PHE A 438 -33.35 -41.01 -23.02
N LEU A 439 -32.98 -41.94 -22.13
CA LEU A 439 -33.13 -43.38 -22.37
C LEU A 439 -34.60 -43.77 -22.50
N GLY A 440 -35.50 -43.21 -21.69
CA GLY A 440 -36.94 -43.43 -21.80
C GLY A 440 -37.50 -42.96 -23.14
N ILE A 441 -37.09 -41.78 -23.61
CA ILE A 441 -37.47 -41.26 -24.95
C ILE A 441 -36.97 -42.20 -26.05
N ALA A 442 -35.71 -42.66 -25.97
CA ALA A 442 -35.13 -43.57 -26.95
C ALA A 442 -35.87 -44.91 -26.99
N GLN A 443 -36.24 -45.46 -25.83
CA GLN A 443 -37.01 -46.71 -25.74
C GLN A 443 -38.39 -46.57 -26.39
N VAL A 444 -39.10 -45.48 -26.09
CA VAL A 444 -40.42 -45.21 -26.70
C VAL A 444 -40.30 -45.06 -28.22
N ALA A 445 -39.31 -44.29 -28.70
CA ALA A 445 -39.08 -44.14 -30.13
C ALA A 445 -38.75 -45.48 -30.83
N SER A 446 -37.95 -46.34 -30.18
CA SER A 446 -37.61 -47.67 -30.72
C SER A 446 -38.80 -48.64 -30.74
N GLY A 447 -39.81 -48.43 -29.89
CA GLY A 447 -41.03 -49.24 -29.88
C GLY A 447 -42.03 -48.88 -30.99
N PHE A 448 -41.85 -47.75 -31.66
CA PHE A 448 -42.69 -47.32 -32.79
C PHE A 448 -42.11 -47.67 -34.17
N LEU A 449 -40.83 -48.08 -34.22
CA LEU A 449 -40.16 -48.66 -35.40
C LEU A 449 -40.29 -50.18 -35.37
#